data_AF-G7P3A8-F1
#
_entry.id   AF-G7P3A8-F1
#
_cell.length_a   1.000
_cell.length_b   1.000
_cell.length_c   1.000
_cell.angle_alpha   90.00
_cell.angle_beta   90.00
_cell.angle_gamma   90.00
#
_symmetry.space_group_name_H-M   'P 1'
#
loop_
_entity.id
_entity.type
_entity.pdbx_description
1 polymer ?
#
loop_
_entity_poly.entity_id
_entity_poly.type
_entity_poly.pdbx_seq_one_letter_code
_entity_poly.pdbx_strand_id
1 'polypeptide(L)'
;GLSPAWQTSCLSPQKITDRCFHHSECYSGCCLMDLESGGAFCAPRARITMICLPQTKGATNIICPCRVGLTCISKDLMCASRCHMI
;
A
#
# COMPACT_ATOMS: atom_id res chain seq x y z
N GLY A 1 14.95 7.91 25.31
CA GLY A 1 15.52 6.66 24.77
C GLY A 1 15.25 6.65 23.29
N LEU A 2 16.29 6.79 22.47
CA LEU A 2 16.20 6.73 21.01
C LEU A 2 16.50 5.27 20.61
N SER A 3 15.47 4.50 20.28
CA SER A 3 15.65 3.12 19.80
C SER A 3 16.33 3.14 18.43
N PRO A 4 17.44 2.43 18.25
CA PRO A 4 18.21 2.50 17.02
C PRO A 4 17.60 1.66 15.89
N ALA A 5 17.79 2.12 14.66
CA ALA A 5 17.10 1.73 13.42
C ALA A 5 17.30 0.27 12.94
N TRP A 6 17.82 -0.63 13.78
CA TRP A 6 18.17 -2.01 13.42
C TRP A 6 17.35 -3.09 14.16
N GLN A 7 16.44 -2.73 15.09
CA GLN A 7 15.58 -3.70 15.79
C GLN A 7 14.36 -4.20 14.99
N THR A 8 14.09 -3.70 13.78
CA THR A 8 12.80 -3.98 13.10
C THR A 8 12.72 -5.36 12.43
N SER A 9 13.78 -6.18 12.44
CA SER A 9 13.81 -7.41 11.62
C SER A 9 13.09 -8.64 12.21
N CYS A 10 12.41 -8.54 13.36
CA CYS A 10 11.64 -9.65 13.94
C CYS A 10 10.21 -9.28 14.40
N LEU A 11 9.66 -8.14 13.95
CA LEU A 11 8.26 -7.83 14.23
C LEU A 11 7.37 -8.58 13.22
N SER A 12 6.38 -9.32 13.73
CA SER A 12 5.34 -9.91 12.89
C SER A 12 4.74 -8.82 12.00
N PRO A 13 4.46 -9.09 10.71
CA PRO A 13 3.85 -8.11 9.83
C PRO A 13 2.57 -7.55 10.44
N GLN A 14 2.49 -6.23 10.47
CA GLN A 14 1.39 -5.45 11.01
C GLN A 14 0.08 -5.74 10.26
N LYS A 15 -1.03 -5.73 11.01
CA LYS A 15 -2.38 -5.99 10.51
C LYS A 15 -2.98 -4.73 9.90
N ILE A 16 -4.10 -4.88 9.21
CA ILE A 16 -4.85 -3.73 8.67
C ILE A 16 -5.20 -2.77 9.81
N THR A 17 -5.15 -1.46 9.53
CA THR A 17 -5.34 -0.33 10.47
C THR A 17 -4.20 -0.05 11.44
N ASP A 18 -3.19 -0.92 11.53
CA ASP A 18 -1.99 -0.63 12.32
C ASP A 18 -1.17 0.50 11.66
N ARG A 19 -0.48 1.32 12.46
CA ARG A 19 0.34 2.43 11.98
C ARG A 19 1.65 1.91 11.38
N CYS A 20 2.03 2.38 10.21
CA CYS A 20 3.21 1.91 9.49
C CYS A 20 4.05 3.07 8.96
N PHE A 21 5.34 2.82 8.72
CA PHE A 21 6.25 3.76 8.05
C PHE A 21 6.76 3.21 6.72
N HIS A 22 6.83 1.89 6.61
CA HIS A 22 7.23 1.19 5.40
C HIS A 22 6.22 0.10 5.03
N HIS A 23 5.93 -0.03 3.74
CA HIS A 23 4.96 -1.01 3.23
C HIS A 23 5.33 -2.46 3.56
N SER A 24 6.63 -2.76 3.78
CA SER A 24 7.11 -4.08 4.17
C SER A 24 6.76 -4.47 5.60
N GLU A 25 6.36 -3.50 6.43
CA GLU A 25 5.87 -3.77 7.78
C GLU A 25 4.48 -4.39 7.74
N CYS A 26 3.67 -4.14 6.70
CA CYS A 26 2.29 -4.62 6.62
C CYS A 26 2.19 -6.00 5.98
N TYR A 27 1.36 -6.89 6.52
CA TYR A 27 1.06 -8.18 5.88
C TYR A 27 0.50 -8.02 4.46
N SER A 28 -0.27 -6.95 4.24
CA SER A 28 -0.81 -6.62 2.93
C SER A 28 0.24 -6.07 1.96
N GLY A 29 1.42 -5.67 2.43
CA GLY A 29 2.40 -4.95 1.63
C GLY A 29 1.96 -3.55 1.21
N CYS A 30 0.95 -2.95 1.86
CA CYS A 30 0.50 -1.59 1.60
C CYS A 30 0.45 -0.77 2.89
N CYS A 31 1.21 0.33 2.91
CA CYS A 31 1.17 1.33 3.98
C CYS A 31 0.55 2.62 3.44
N LEU A 32 -0.75 2.79 3.62
CA LEU A 32 -1.53 3.85 2.99
C LEU A 32 -1.46 5.14 3.80
N MET A 33 -1.06 6.24 3.16
CA MET A 33 -1.15 7.57 3.73
C MET A 33 -2.61 7.98 3.89
N ASP A 34 -2.98 8.37 5.10
CA ASP A 34 -4.26 8.97 5.44
C ASP A 34 -4.03 10.43 5.87
N LEU A 35 -4.46 11.36 5.02
CA LEU A 35 -4.33 12.79 5.25
C LEU A 35 -5.33 13.29 6.31
N GLU A 36 -6.47 12.61 6.50
CA GLU A 36 -7.47 13.01 7.49
C GLU A 36 -6.97 12.68 8.91
N SER A 37 -6.43 11.48 9.10
CA SER A 37 -5.89 11.04 10.40
C SER A 37 -4.45 11.50 10.66
N GLY A 38 -3.78 12.11 9.68
CA GLY A 38 -2.41 12.59 9.80
C GLY A 38 -1.39 11.48 10.05
N GLY A 39 -1.35 10.46 9.19
CA GLY A 39 -0.42 9.34 9.34
C GLY A 39 -0.45 8.35 8.17
N ALA A 40 0.18 7.19 8.35
CA ALA A 40 0.08 6.08 7.41
C ALA A 40 -0.26 4.78 8.15
N PHE A 41 -1.14 3.99 7.53
CA PHE A 41 -1.71 2.80 8.15
C PHE A 41 -1.74 1.64 7.16
N CYS A 42 -1.56 0.43 7.68
CA CYS A 42 -1.64 -0.77 6.88
C CYS A 42 -3.05 -0.92 6.30
N ALA A 43 -3.12 -1.08 4.98
CA ALA A 43 -4.39 -1.09 4.25
C ALA A 43 -4.48 -2.30 3.32
N PRO A 44 -5.69 -2.76 2.97
CA PRO A 44 -5.85 -3.89 2.07
C PRO A 44 -5.42 -3.51 0.65
N ARG A 45 -4.89 -4.49 -0.10
CA ARG A 45 -4.64 -4.33 -1.54
C ARG A 45 -5.95 -4.09 -2.31
N ALA A 46 -5.85 -3.28 -3.37
CA ALA A 46 -6.96 -2.90 -4.23
C ALA A 46 -7.57 -4.13 -4.94
N ARG A 47 -8.91 -4.22 -4.90
CA ARG A 47 -9.68 -5.28 -5.56
C ARG A 47 -9.95 -4.92 -7.02
N ILE A 48 -10.57 -5.85 -7.76
CA ILE A 48 -11.05 -5.58 -9.11
C ILE A 48 -11.86 -4.27 -9.16
N THR A 49 -11.73 -3.52 -10.25
CA THR A 49 -12.35 -2.20 -10.50
C THR A 49 -11.94 -1.07 -9.57
N MET A 50 -11.20 -1.31 -8.48
CA MET A 50 -10.67 -0.23 -7.64
C MET A 50 -9.58 0.54 -8.38
N ILE A 51 -9.46 1.83 -8.05
CA ILE A 51 -8.42 2.70 -8.60
C ILE A 51 -7.05 2.19 -8.15
N CYS A 52 -6.07 2.26 -9.04
CA CYS A 52 -4.69 1.89 -8.77
C CYS A 52 -3.75 2.87 -9.47
N LEU A 53 -2.48 2.88 -9.05
CA LEU A 53 -1.41 3.59 -9.73
C LEU A 53 -0.31 2.60 -10.13
N PRO A 54 0.38 2.82 -11.26
CA PRO A 54 1.65 2.16 -11.51
C PRO A 54 2.62 2.58 -10.40
N GLN A 55 2.95 1.64 -9.51
CA GLN A 55 3.66 1.93 -8.27
C GLN A 55 5.05 2.46 -8.55
N THR A 56 5.37 3.63 -7.99
CA THR A 56 6.74 4.12 -7.84
C THR A 56 7.34 3.54 -6.56
N LYS A 57 8.65 3.30 -6.54
CA LYS A 57 9.37 2.58 -5.47
C LYS A 57 9.52 3.48 -4.22
N GLY A 58 8.43 3.69 -3.48
CA GLY A 58 8.37 4.48 -2.24
C GLY A 58 8.13 3.63 -0.98
N ALA A 59 8.42 4.20 0.19
CA ALA A 59 8.22 3.54 1.48
C ALA A 59 6.73 3.39 1.85
N THR A 60 5.92 4.40 1.53
CA THR A 60 4.48 4.46 1.78
C THR A 60 3.70 4.62 0.47
N ASN A 61 2.38 4.43 0.52
CA ASN A 61 1.49 4.39 -0.62
C ASN A 61 0.42 5.48 -0.50
N ILE A 62 0.13 6.18 -1.59
CA ILE A 62 -1.04 7.06 -1.69
C ILE A 62 -2.26 6.26 -2.16
N ILE A 63 -2.03 5.21 -2.96
CA ILE A 63 -3.03 4.22 -3.36
C ILE A 63 -2.41 2.83 -3.21
N CYS A 64 -3.16 1.89 -2.63
CA CYS A 64 -2.67 0.52 -2.48
C CYS A 64 -2.56 -0.19 -3.84
N PRO A 65 -1.54 -1.05 -4.02
CA PRO A 65 -1.40 -1.84 -5.23
C PRO A 65 -2.56 -2.82 -5.37
N CYS A 66 -2.79 -3.28 -6.61
CA CYS A 66 -3.74 -4.34 -6.87
C CYS A 66 -3.37 -5.63 -6.12
N ARG A 67 -4.39 -6.44 -5.82
CA ARG A 67 -4.17 -7.81 -5.31
C ARG A 67 -3.32 -8.61 -6.28
N VAL A 68 -2.59 -9.59 -5.74
CA VAL A 68 -1.81 -10.53 -6.56
C VAL A 68 -2.74 -11.20 -7.58
N GLY A 69 -2.30 -11.25 -8.83
CA GLY A 69 -3.10 -11.77 -9.96
C GLY A 69 -4.00 -10.74 -10.65
N LEU A 70 -3.99 -9.47 -10.21
CA LEU A 70 -4.63 -8.36 -10.92
C LEU A 70 -3.59 -7.41 -11.49
N THR A 71 -3.90 -6.82 -12.64
CA THR A 71 -3.04 -5.84 -13.31
C THR A 71 -3.64 -4.46 -13.20
N CYS A 72 -2.82 -3.47 -12.87
CA CYS A 72 -3.20 -2.06 -12.89
C CYS A 72 -3.08 -1.52 -14.31
N ILE A 73 -4.20 -1.29 -14.99
CA ILE A 73 -4.21 -0.76 -16.36
C ILE A 73 -5.22 0.39 -16.49
N SER A 74 -4.94 1.32 -17.41
CA SER A 74 -5.96 2.24 -17.91
C SER A 74 -6.49 1.75 -19.25
N LYS A 75 -7.80 1.87 -19.47
CA LYS A 75 -8.43 1.61 -20.78
C LYS A 75 -8.34 2.81 -21.72
N ASP A 76 -8.20 4.03 -21.19
CA ASP A 76 -8.10 5.30 -21.94
C ASP A 76 -7.11 6.25 -21.28
N LEU A 77 -6.40 7.07 -22.07
CA LEU A 77 -5.39 8.01 -21.55
C LEU A 77 -5.95 9.04 -20.54
N MET A 78 -7.25 9.29 -20.60
CA MET A 78 -7.97 10.25 -19.74
C MET A 78 -8.65 9.58 -18.53
N CYS A 79 -8.67 8.25 -18.46
CA CYS A 79 -9.32 7.52 -17.38
C CYS A 79 -8.34 7.13 -16.28
N ALA A 80 -8.82 7.09 -15.04
CA ALA A 80 -8.07 6.54 -13.92
C ALA A 80 -7.78 5.05 -14.15
N SER A 81 -6.54 4.64 -13.87
CA SER A 81 -6.16 3.23 -13.92
C SER A 81 -6.90 2.43 -12.85
N ARG A 82 -7.30 1.20 -13.19
CA ARG A 82 -8.03 0.30 -12.30
C ARG A 82 -7.45 -1.10 -12.33
N CYS A 83 -7.73 -1.87 -11.28
CA CYS A 83 -7.32 -3.27 -11.22
C CYS A 83 -8.24 -4.14 -12.08
N HIS A 84 -7.65 -4.90 -13.01
CA HIS A 84 -8.34 -5.83 -13.88
C HIS A 84 -7.76 -7.24 -13.77
N MET A 85 -8.61 -8.25 -13.96
CA MET A 85 -8.17 -9.61 -14.26
C MET A 85 -7.97 -9.66 -15.78
N ILE A 86 -6.77 -10.05 -16.21
CA ILE A 86 -6.38 -10.19 -17.61
C ILE A 86 -6.15 -11.67 -17.87
#